data_AF-A0A1Q5M1E7-F1
#
_entry.id   AF-A0A1Q5M1E7-F1
#
_cell.length_a   1.000
_cell.length_b   1.000
_cell.length_c   1.000
_cell.angle_alpha   90.00
_cell.angle_beta   90.00
_cell.angle_gamma   90.00
#
_symmetry.space_group_name_H-M   'P 1'
#
loop_
_entity.id
_entity.type
_entity.pdbx_description
1 polymer ?
#
loop_
_entity_poly.entity_id
_entity_poly.type
_entity_poly.pdbx_seq_one_letter_code
_entity_poly.pdbx_strand_id
1 'polypeptide(L)' 'MMRGEQMPDRNEETADLLATVEEVRKERYPDLDPELVSEILGVQHEFAEDHAEARKRTEQIVNRWVTQRAAAEGAS' A
#
# COMPACT_ATOMS: atom_id res chain seq x y z
N MET A 1 -5.26 -32.39 -25.31
CA MET A 1 -5.64 -31.00 -24.97
C MET A 1 -5.15 -30.76 -23.56
N MET A 2 -3.98 -30.13 -23.39
CA MET A 2 -3.51 -29.67 -22.08
C MET A 2 -3.88 -28.19 -22.02
N ARG A 3 -4.84 -27.83 -21.16
CA ARG A 3 -5.14 -26.42 -20.86
C ARG A 3 -3.86 -25.89 -20.22
N GLY A 4 -3.13 -25.02 -20.92
CA GLY A 4 -2.09 -24.22 -20.28
C GLY A 4 -2.78 -23.41 -19.19
N GLU A 5 -2.52 -23.74 -17.94
CA GLU A 5 -2.79 -22.87 -16.81
C GLU A 5 -2.06 -21.55 -17.10
N GLN A 6 -2.81 -20.56 -17.58
CA GLN A 6 -2.32 -19.19 -17.70
C GLN A 6 -2.03 -18.76 -16.27
N MET A 7 -0.76 -18.76 -15.91
CA MET A 7 -0.30 -18.06 -14.72
C MET A 7 -0.65 -16.58 -14.94
N PRO A 8 -1.41 -15.95 -14.04
CA PRO A 8 -1.74 -14.54 -14.18
C PRO A 8 -0.44 -13.74 -14.31
N ASP A 9 -0.45 -12.70 -15.15
CA ASP A 9 0.67 -11.80 -15.24
C ASP A 9 0.93 -11.22 -13.83
N ARG A 10 2.19 -11.18 -13.38
CA ARG A 10 2.54 -10.71 -12.02
C ARG A 10 1.97 -9.32 -11.70
N ASN A 11 1.72 -8.50 -12.72
CA ASN A 11 1.06 -7.21 -12.57
C ASN A 11 -0.43 -7.33 -12.21
N GLU A 12 -1.14 -8.35 -12.71
CA GLU A 12 -2.54 -8.63 -12.35
C GLU A 12 -2.65 -9.17 -10.92
N GLU A 13 -1.71 -10.04 -10.50
CA GLU A 13 -1.65 -10.52 -9.10
C GLU A 13 -1.47 -9.36 -8.11
N THR A 14 -0.59 -8.40 -8.44
CA THR A 14 -0.38 -7.21 -7.62
C THR A 14 -1.62 -6.32 -7.60
N ALA A 15 -2.34 -6.18 -8.71
CA ALA A 15 -3.58 -5.40 -8.77
C ALA A 15 -4.70 -6.02 -7.89
N ASP A 16 -4.83 -7.34 -7.88
CA ASP A 16 -5.81 -8.07 -7.06
C ASP A 16 -5.51 -7.96 -5.55
N LEU A 17 -4.23 -8.04 -5.19
CA LEU A 17 -3.79 -7.82 -3.81
C LEU A 17 -4.09 -6.40 -3.34
N LEU A 18 -3.79 -5.38 -4.17
CA LEU A 18 -4.11 -3.98 -3.86
C LEU A 18 -5.62 -3.77 -3.67
N ALA A 19 -6.44 -4.36 -4.53
CA ALA A 19 -7.89 -4.30 -4.41
C ALA A 19 -8.39 -4.96 -3.11
N THR A 20 -7.82 -6.11 -2.74
CA THR A 20 -8.17 -6.81 -1.49
C THR A 20 -7.83 -5.96 -0.26
N VAL A 21 -6.64 -5.35 -0.23
CA VAL A 21 -6.25 -4.48 0.90
C VAL A 21 -7.14 -3.23 0.97
N GLU A 22 -7.55 -2.68 -0.17
CA GLU A 22 -8.46 -1.53 -0.22
C GLU A 22 -9.86 -1.87 0.33
N GLU A 23 -10.39 -3.06 0.06
CA GLU A 23 -11.65 -3.51 0.65
C GLU A 23 -11.55 -3.67 2.18
N VAL A 24 -10.45 -4.25 2.67
CA VAL A 24 -10.19 -4.35 4.13
C VAL A 24 -10.05 -2.96 4.77
N ARG A 25 -9.39 -2.01 4.09
CA ARG A 25 -9.27 -0.62 4.55
C ARG A 25 -10.67 -0.01 4.69
N LYS A 26 -11.51 -0.06 3.65
CA LYS A 26 -12.86 0.52 3.69
C LYS A 26 -13.71 -0.07 4.81
N GLU A 27 -13.65 -1.38 5.02
CA GLU A 27 -14.48 -2.06 6.02
C GLU A 27 -14.02 -1.77 7.45
N ARG A 28 -12.70 -1.85 7.71
CA ARG A 28 -12.16 -1.87 9.07
C ARG A 28 -11.45 -0.60 9.50
N TYR A 29 -10.97 0.18 8.55
CA TYR A 29 -10.17 1.40 8.76
C TYR A 29 -10.61 2.53 7.81
N PRO A 30 -11.91 2.91 7.78
CA PRO A 30 -12.43 3.86 6.80
C PRO A 30 -11.79 5.25 6.87
N ASP A 31 -11.32 5.66 8.05
CA ASP A 31 -10.60 6.92 8.29
C ASP A 31 -9.13 6.90 7.87
N LEU A 32 -8.60 5.72 7.51
CA LEU A 32 -7.24 5.60 7.00
C LEU A 32 -7.19 6.07 5.56
N ASP A 33 -6.24 6.94 5.26
CA ASP A 33 -6.12 7.54 3.94
C ASP A 33 -5.76 6.50 2.85
N PRO A 34 -6.52 6.42 1.74
CA PRO A 34 -6.26 5.44 0.68
C PRO A 34 -4.94 5.67 -0.05
N GLU A 35 -4.51 6.93 -0.21
CA GLU A 35 -3.24 7.25 -0.87
C GLU A 35 -2.07 6.79 0.01
N LEU A 36 -2.17 7.00 1.34
CA LEU A 36 -1.19 6.48 2.29
C LEU A 36 -1.02 4.95 2.16
N VAL A 37 -2.13 4.21 2.13
CA VAL A 37 -2.10 2.75 2.00
C VAL A 37 -1.49 2.33 0.67
N SER A 38 -1.85 2.99 -0.44
CA SER A 38 -1.30 2.70 -1.76
C SER A 38 0.21 2.94 -1.82
N GLU A 39 0.70 4.06 -1.26
CA GLU A 39 2.13 4.37 -1.21
C GLU A 39 2.92 3.34 -0.41
N ILE A 40 2.40 2.90 0.74
CA ILE A 40 3.04 1.87 1.57
C ILE A 40 3.13 0.56 0.80
N LEU A 41 2.04 0.12 0.18
CA LEU A 41 2.02 -1.14 -0.59
C LEU A 41 2.95 -1.07 -1.80
N GLY A 42 3.01 0.08 -2.48
CA GLY A 42 3.94 0.31 -3.59
C GLY A 42 5.40 0.15 -3.18
N VAL A 43 5.80 0.72 -2.04
CA VAL A 43 7.15 0.56 -1.49
C VAL A 43 7.43 -0.88 -1.05
N GLN A 44 6.47 -1.54 -0.40
CA GLN A 44 6.64 -2.94 0.03
C GLN A 44 6.80 -3.89 -1.16
N HIS A 45 6.15 -3.57 -2.29
CA HIS A 45 6.34 -4.29 -3.54
C HIS A 45 7.68 -3.96 -4.21
N GLU A 46 8.05 -2.68 -4.29
CA GLU A 46 9.33 -2.22 -4.90
C GLU A 46 10.56 -2.81 -4.17
N PHE A 47 10.50 -2.93 -2.85
CA PHE A 47 11.57 -3.47 -2.01
C PHE A 47 11.21 -4.83 -1.40
N ALA A 48 10.47 -5.66 -2.12
CA ALA A 48 10.04 -6.97 -1.61
C ALA A 48 11.21 -7.87 -1.17
N GLU A 49 12.39 -7.71 -1.78
CA GLU A 49 13.62 -8.45 -1.45
C GLU A 49 14.51 -7.75 -0.40
N ASP A 50 14.27 -6.47 -0.11
CA ASP A 50 15.00 -5.69 0.89
C ASP A 50 14.02 -5.12 1.94
N HIS A 51 13.61 -5.99 2.86
CA HIS A 51 12.68 -5.63 3.92
C HIS A 51 13.16 -4.47 4.81
N ALA A 52 14.47 -4.28 4.94
CA ALA A 52 15.02 -3.19 5.76
C ALA A 52 14.76 -1.84 5.09
N GLU A 53 15.04 -1.73 3.78
CA GLU A 53 14.73 -0.53 3.01
C GLU A 53 13.21 -0.31 2.85
N ALA A 54 12.44 -1.38 2.63
CA ALA A 54 10.97 -1.32 2.58
C ALA A 54 10.39 -0.72 3.87
N ARG A 55 10.87 -1.20 5.03
CA ARG A 55 10.48 -0.70 6.35
C ARG A 55 10.86 0.76 6.52
N LYS A 56 12.12 1.11 6.25
CA LYS A 56 12.63 2.49 6.39
C LYS A 56 11.80 3.48 5.57
N ARG A 57 11.46 3.14 4.33
CA ARG A 57 10.63 3.96 3.46
C ARG A 57 9.17 4.04 3.94
N THR A 58 8.63 2.94 4.44
CA THR A 58 7.30 2.92 5.07
C THR A 58 7.25 3.89 6.27
N GLU A 59 8.27 3.88 7.13
CA GLU A 59 8.38 4.82 8.26
C GLU A 59 8.45 6.28 7.79
N GLN A 60 9.17 6.56 6.70
CA GLN A 60 9.22 7.90 6.09
C GLN A 60 7.85 8.36 5.57
N ILE A 61 7.12 7.48 4.87
CA ILE A 61 5.79 7.76 4.34
C ILE A 61 4.82 8.09 5.49
N VAL A 62 4.79 7.25 6.52
CA VAL A 62 3.92 7.43 7.69
C VAL A 62 4.26 8.73 8.43
N ASN A 63 5.55 9.00 8.70
CA ASN A 63 5.98 10.24 9.37
C ASN A 63 5.59 11.49 8.59
N ARG A 64 5.75 11.46 7.26
CA ARG A 64 5.32 12.55 6.38
C ARG A 64 3.81 12.76 6.45
N TRP A 65 3.02 11.69 6.42
CA TRP A 65 1.57 11.77 6.54
C TRP A 65 1.11 12.33 7.89
N VAL A 66 1.67 11.84 9.00
CA VAL A 66 1.35 12.34 10.36
C VAL A 66 1.69 13.83 10.49
N THR A 67 2.85 14.24 9.97
CA THR A 67 3.28 15.65 10.03
C THR A 67 2.36 16.57 9.22
N GLN A 68 1.97 16.15 8.02
CA GLN A 68 1.03 16.90 7.18
C GLN A 68 -0.36 17.00 7.82
N ARG A 69 -0.84 15.90 8.41
CA ARG A 69 -2.13 15.86 9.09
C ARG A 69 -2.16 16.78 10.31
N ALA A 70 -1.12 16.73 11.15
CA ALA A 70 -0.98 17.61 12.31
C ALA A 70 -0.92 19.10 11.89
N ALA A 71 -0.25 19.42 10.79
CA ALA A 71 -0.20 20.79 10.26
C ALA A 71 -1.57 21.26 9.73
N ALA A 72 -2.35 20.37 9.11
CA ALA A 72 -3.70 20.68 8.64
C ALA A 72 -4.68 20.90 9.79
N GLU A 73 -4.56 20.12 10.87
CA GLU A 73 -5.41 20.23 12.05
C GLU A 73 -5.06 21.44 12.93
N GLY A 74 -3.78 21.82 13.02
CA GLY A 74 -3.33 22.99 13.79
C GLY A 74 -3.51 24.35 13.09
N ALA A 75 -3.89 24.36 11.82
CA ALA A 75 -4.20 25.56 11.04
C ALA A 75 -5.70 25.93 11.05
N SER A 76 -6.52 25.17 11.78
CA SER A 76 -7.97 25.38 11.94
C SER A 76 -8.33 26.10 13.24
#